data_AF-A0A9P9INY8-F1
#
_entry.id   AF-A0A9P9INY8-F1
#
_cell.length_a   1.000
_cell.length_b   1.000
_cell.length_c   1.000
_cell.angle_alpha   90.00
_cell.angle_beta   90.00
_cell.angle_gamma   90.00
#
_symmetry.space_group_name_H-M   'P 1'
#
loop_
_entity.id
_entity.type
_entity.pdbx_description
1 polymer ?
#
loop_
_entity_poly.entity_id
_entity_poly.type
_entity_poly.pdbx_seq_one_letter_code
_entity_poly.pdbx_strand_id
1 'polypeptide(L)'
;MGPRHSSLQQTQVTEEIKTTISTKETAVTGAIAATDKQLAEVNAKLGAICLARQEQGETEADWISAISQVAVKQTALSESRKLLEELLSVIQTAAANARTDQGRVINTFGDGNEGMQIGVSHCTISGITFGRKQ
;
A
#
# COMPACT_ATOMS: atom_id res chain seq x y z
N MET A 1 7.59 -38.99 -11.17
CA MET A 1 6.80 -38.11 -10.28
C MET A 1 7.66 -36.89 -9.96
N GLY A 2 7.39 -35.63 -10.29
CA GLY A 2 6.31 -34.94 -10.96
C GLY A 2 6.39 -33.44 -10.56
N PRO A 3 7.38 -32.65 -11.02
CA PRO A 3 7.64 -31.28 -10.53
C PRO A 3 6.65 -30.23 -11.07
N ARG A 4 5.53 -30.64 -11.69
CA ARG A 4 4.59 -29.72 -12.34
C ARG A 4 3.58 -29.09 -11.38
N HIS A 5 3.25 -29.75 -10.27
CA HIS A 5 2.23 -29.25 -9.35
C HIS A 5 2.71 -28.07 -8.49
N SER A 6 3.96 -28.09 -8.02
CA SER A 6 4.52 -27.03 -7.18
C SER A 6 4.69 -25.71 -7.92
N SER A 7 5.14 -25.75 -9.19
CA SER A 7 5.33 -24.54 -10.01
C SER A 7 4.00 -23.87 -10.41
N LEU A 8 2.96 -24.66 -10.71
CA LEU A 8 1.62 -24.13 -10.99
C LEU A 8 0.99 -23.49 -9.75
N GLN A 9 1.14 -24.12 -8.58
CA GLN A 9 0.67 -23.57 -7.31
C GLN A 9 1.39 -22.25 -6.97
N GLN A 10 2.71 -22.19 -7.17
CA GLN A 10 3.49 -20.98 -6.88
C GLN A 10 3.13 -19.82 -7.82
N THR A 11 2.85 -20.11 -9.08
CA THR A 11 2.38 -19.11 -10.06
C THR A 11 1.01 -18.56 -9.65
N GLN A 12 0.07 -19.44 -9.29
CA GLN A 12 -1.26 -19.03 -8.84
C GLN A 12 -1.19 -18.15 -7.59
N VAL A 13 -0.43 -18.56 -6.57
CA VAL A 13 -0.26 -17.79 -5.33
C VAL A 13 0.34 -16.41 -5.61
N THR A 14 1.30 -16.33 -6.54
CA THR A 14 1.93 -15.05 -6.90
C THR A 14 0.94 -14.09 -7.57
N GLU A 15 0.09 -14.58 -8.47
CA GLU A 15 -0.92 -13.75 -9.13
C GLU A 15 -2.06 -13.34 -8.16
N GLU A 16 -2.44 -14.22 -7.22
CA GLU A 16 -3.37 -13.88 -6.15
C GLU A 16 -2.83 -12.77 -5.23
N ILE A 17 -1.53 -12.83 -4.88
CA ILE A 17 -0.85 -11.79 -4.10
C ILE A 17 -0.85 -10.45 -4.85
N LYS A 18 -0.47 -10.44 -6.13
CA LYS A 18 -0.48 -9.22 -6.97
C LYS A 18 -1.86 -8.60 -7.07
N THR A 19 -2.87 -9.43 -7.33
CA THR A 19 -4.27 -8.99 -7.44
C THR A 19 -4.75 -8.38 -6.13
N THR A 20 -4.41 -9.00 -5.00
CA THR A 20 -4.75 -8.50 -3.67
C THR A 20 -4.09 -7.14 -3.41
N ILE A 21 -2.79 -7.02 -3.68
CA ILE A 21 -2.03 -5.76 -3.51
C ILE A 21 -2.66 -4.64 -4.37
N SER A 22 -2.92 -4.89 -5.65
CA SER A 22 -3.50 -3.90 -6.56
C SER A 22 -4.91 -3.45 -6.12
N THR A 23 -5.73 -4.40 -5.64
CA THR A 23 -7.05 -4.09 -5.09
C THR A 23 -6.96 -3.19 -3.87
N LYS A 24 -6.02 -3.48 -2.95
CA LYS A 24 -5.81 -2.68 -1.74
C LYS A 24 -5.26 -1.29 -2.05
N GLU A 25 -4.32 -1.19 -2.99
CA GLU A 25 -3.79 0.09 -3.47
C GLU A 25 -4.93 0.99 -3.99
N THR A 26 -5.75 0.47 -4.91
CA THR A 26 -6.89 1.19 -5.48
C THR A 26 -7.87 1.64 -4.39
N ALA A 27 -8.19 0.77 -3.43
CA ALA A 27 -9.09 1.09 -2.33
C ALA A 27 -8.54 2.21 -1.44
N VAL A 28 -7.25 2.19 -1.11
CA VAL A 28 -6.61 3.23 -0.29
C VAL A 28 -6.54 4.55 -1.03
N THR A 29 -6.17 4.56 -2.32
CA THR A 29 -6.20 5.77 -3.14
C THR A 29 -7.62 6.37 -3.21
N GLY A 30 -8.65 5.53 -3.35
CA GLY A 30 -10.04 5.99 -3.29
C GLY A 30 -10.42 6.59 -1.94
N ALA A 31 -9.96 5.99 -0.83
CA ALA A 31 -10.19 6.50 0.51
C ALA A 31 -9.49 7.86 0.75
N ILE A 32 -8.27 8.05 0.22
CA ILE A 32 -7.57 9.34 0.26
C ILE A 32 -8.38 10.40 -0.48
N ALA A 33 -8.80 10.13 -1.71
CA ALA A 33 -9.60 11.08 -2.50
C ALA A 33 -10.93 11.45 -1.82
N ALA A 34 -11.60 10.47 -1.19
CA ALA A 34 -12.80 10.73 -0.40
C ALA A 34 -12.52 11.60 0.84
N THR A 35 -11.40 11.35 1.52
CA THR A 35 -10.96 12.15 2.68
C THR A 35 -10.61 13.58 2.27
N ASP A 36 -9.94 13.77 1.13
CA ASP A 36 -9.62 15.08 0.57
C ASP A 36 -10.89 15.89 0.26
N LYS A 37 -11.90 15.24 -0.32
CA LYS A 37 -13.20 15.86 -0.55
C LYS A 37 -13.86 16.29 0.77
N GLN A 38 -13.84 15.44 1.79
CA GLN A 38 -14.41 15.78 3.10
C GLN A 38 -13.64 16.93 3.77
N LEU A 39 -12.32 16.98 3.64
CA LEU A 39 -11.50 18.10 4.11
C LEU A 39 -11.88 19.41 3.42
N ALA A 40 -12.06 19.39 2.09
CA ALA A 40 -12.50 20.57 1.35
C ALA A 40 -13.87 21.07 1.80
N GLU A 41 -14.83 20.16 2.04
CA GLU A 41 -16.16 20.52 2.56
C GLU A 41 -16.10 21.10 3.98
N VAL A 42 -15.27 20.53 4.86
CA VAL A 42 -15.08 21.03 6.23
C VAL A 42 -14.42 22.41 6.22
N ASN A 43 -13.42 22.62 5.37
CA ASN A 43 -12.77 23.92 5.19
C ASN A 43 -13.75 24.98 4.66
N ALA A 44 -14.60 24.61 3.69
CA ALA A 44 -15.64 25.51 3.18
C ALA A 44 -16.66 25.88 4.26
N LYS A 45 -17.08 24.92 5.10
CA LYS A 45 -17.96 25.18 6.26
C LYS A 45 -17.32 26.10 7.28
N LEU A 46 -16.03 25.91 7.57
CA LEU A 46 -15.29 26.80 8.47
C LEU A 46 -15.25 28.23 7.92
N GLY A 47 -14.98 28.39 6.62
CA GLY A 47 -15.03 29.68 5.94
C GLY A 47 -16.40 30.35 6.04
N ALA A 48 -17.48 29.59 5.82
CA ALA A 48 -18.84 30.09 5.95
C ALA A 48 -19.18 30.56 7.37
N ILE A 49 -18.78 29.81 8.41
CA ILE A 49 -18.98 30.19 9.82
C ILE A 49 -18.19 31.46 10.17
N CYS A 50 -16.98 31.61 9.65
CA CYS A 50 -16.19 32.83 9.83
C CYS A 50 -16.84 34.06 9.16
N LEU A 51 -17.43 33.89 7.97
CA LEU A 51 -18.13 34.95 7.26
C LEU A 51 -19.48 35.31 7.91
N ALA A 52 -20.25 34.32 8.37
CA ALA A 52 -21.55 34.54 9.01
C ALA A 52 -21.43 35.34 10.33
N ARG A 53 -20.34 35.19 11.08
CA ARG A 53 -20.03 36.02 12.26
C ARG A 53 -19.99 37.51 11.95
N GLN A 54 -19.62 37.86 10.71
CA GLN A 54 -19.54 39.25 10.28
C GLN A 54 -20.93 39.84 10.01
N GLU A 55 -21.96 39.01 9.84
CA GLU A 55 -23.32 39.40 9.44
C GLU A 55 -24.37 39.30 10.56
N GLN A 56 -24.18 38.47 11.61
CA GLN A 56 -25.24 38.21 12.61
C GLN A 56 -24.78 38.22 14.08
N GLY A 57 -25.65 38.77 14.94
CA GLY A 57 -25.49 38.90 16.39
C GLY A 57 -25.75 37.61 17.18
N GLU A 58 -25.17 36.48 16.73
CA GLU A 58 -25.09 35.27 17.55
C GLU A 58 -24.19 35.50 18.77
N THR A 59 -24.49 34.82 19.88
CA THR A 59 -23.68 34.85 21.09
C THR A 59 -22.29 34.28 20.82
N GLU A 60 -21.25 35.00 21.23
CA GLU A 60 -19.84 34.64 20.97
C GLU A 60 -19.49 33.20 21.41
N ALA A 61 -20.17 32.67 22.43
CA ALA A 61 -20.03 31.30 22.90
C ALA A 61 -20.49 30.23 21.88
N ASP A 62 -21.59 30.45 21.17
CA ASP A 62 -22.12 29.49 20.18
C ASP A 62 -21.21 29.41 18.95
N TRP A 63 -20.68 30.57 18.54
CA TRP A 63 -19.73 30.66 17.44
C TRP A 63 -18.39 29.97 17.76
N ILE A 64 -17.83 30.19 18.95
CA ILE A 64 -16.60 29.52 19.40
C ILE A 64 -16.81 28.00 19.45
N SER A 65 -17.98 27.56 19.92
CA SER A 65 -18.33 26.13 19.95
C SER A 65 -18.41 25.53 18.55
N ALA A 66 -19.07 26.21 17.60
CA ALA A 66 -19.21 25.76 16.22
C ALA A 66 -17.85 25.64 15.52
N ILE A 67 -16.97 26.64 15.69
CA ILE A 67 -15.60 26.59 15.13
C ILE A 67 -14.78 25.47 15.74
N SER A 68 -14.84 25.31 17.07
CA SER A 68 -14.11 24.26 17.76
C SER A 68 -14.48 22.86 17.22
N GLN A 69 -15.77 22.59 17.05
CA GLN A 69 -16.24 21.31 16.49
C GLN A 69 -15.75 21.06 15.06
N VAL A 70 -15.76 22.10 14.22
CA VAL A 70 -15.29 22.02 12.83
C VAL A 70 -13.77 21.83 12.78
N ALA A 71 -13.01 22.50 13.65
CA ALA A 71 -11.56 22.36 13.77
C ALA A 71 -11.13 20.97 14.27
N VAL A 72 -11.85 20.41 15.24
CA VAL A 72 -11.63 19.02 15.68
C VAL A 72 -11.84 18.05 14.54
N LYS A 73 -12.92 18.22 13.76
CA LYS A 73 -13.20 17.38 12.59
C LYS A 73 -12.12 17.51 11.51
N GLN A 74 -11.67 18.73 11.22
CA GLN A 74 -10.58 18.99 10.28
C GLN A 74 -9.29 18.28 10.71
N THR A 75 -8.94 18.38 12.00
CA THR A 75 -7.76 17.72 12.57
C THR A 75 -7.86 16.21 12.43
N ALA A 76 -8.99 15.61 12.81
CA ALA A 76 -9.22 14.17 12.68
C ALA A 76 -9.10 13.67 11.23
N LEU A 77 -9.68 14.41 10.28
CA LEU A 77 -9.57 14.08 8.85
C LEU A 77 -8.13 14.23 8.32
N SER A 78 -7.40 15.25 8.77
CA SER A 78 -5.99 15.45 8.40
C SER A 78 -5.11 14.31 8.91
N GLU A 79 -5.29 13.87 10.15
CA GLU A 79 -4.56 12.73 10.71
C GLU A 79 -4.95 11.41 10.00
N SER A 80 -6.24 11.23 9.70
CA SER A 80 -6.69 10.08 8.90
C SER A 80 -6.06 10.07 7.51
N ARG A 81 -5.92 11.23 6.86
CA ARG A 81 -5.27 11.36 5.55
C ARG A 81 -3.81 10.95 5.60
N LYS A 82 -3.05 11.42 6.60
CA LYS A 82 -1.65 11.03 6.80
C LYS A 82 -1.51 9.51 6.99
N LEU A 83 -2.36 8.91 7.82
CA LEU A 83 -2.35 7.47 8.04
C LEU A 83 -2.63 6.68 6.75
N LEU A 84 -3.54 7.17 5.90
CA LEU A 84 -3.81 6.55 4.60
C LEU A 84 -2.62 6.68 3.63
N GLU A 85 -1.88 7.80 3.67
CA GLU A 85 -0.65 7.97 2.89
C GLU A 85 0.46 7.01 3.35
N GLU A 86 0.64 6.85 4.66
CA GLU A 86 1.58 5.85 5.21
C GLU A 86 1.19 4.43 4.80
N LEU A 87 -0.10 4.09 4.89
CA LEU A 87 -0.61 2.78 4.45
C LEU A 87 -0.36 2.56 2.96
N LEU A 88 -0.57 3.57 2.12
CA LEU A 88 -0.28 3.51 0.68
C LEU A 88 1.20 3.23 0.43
N SER A 89 2.11 3.92 1.13
CA SER A 89 3.56 3.69 1.04
C SER A 89 3.94 2.25 1.41
N VAL A 90 3.32 1.70 2.45
CA VAL A 90 3.53 0.30 2.85
C VAL A 90 3.03 -0.67 1.76
N ILE A 91 1.86 -0.42 1.19
CA ILE A 91 1.31 -1.23 0.08
C ILE A 91 2.23 -1.20 -1.14
N GLN A 92 2.74 -0.03 -1.50
CA GLN A 92 3.67 0.13 -2.62
C GLN A 92 5.00 -0.60 -2.38
N THR A 93 5.49 -0.58 -1.14
CA THR A 93 6.67 -1.36 -0.74
C THR A 93 6.40 -2.87 -0.86
N ALA A 94 5.23 -3.33 -0.40
CA ALA A 94 4.82 -4.73 -0.55
C ALA A 94 4.69 -5.13 -2.04
N ALA A 95 4.18 -4.22 -2.88
CA ALA A 95 4.12 -4.42 -4.33
C ALA A 95 5.50 -4.57 -4.96
N ALA A 96 6.48 -3.75 -4.53
CA ALA A 96 7.86 -3.85 -5.00
C ALA A 96 8.50 -5.19 -4.58
N ASN A 97 8.26 -5.63 -3.34
CA ASN A 97 8.77 -6.90 -2.82
C ASN A 97 8.14 -8.12 -3.53
N ALA A 98 6.85 -8.06 -3.86
CA ALA A 98 6.20 -9.12 -4.64
C ALA A 98 6.74 -9.24 -6.07
N ARG A 99 7.38 -8.19 -6.61
CA ARG A 99 8.04 -8.22 -7.93
C ARG A 99 9.45 -8.79 -7.86
N THR A 100 10.19 -8.56 -6.77
CA THR A 100 11.57 -9.06 -6.62
C THR A 100 11.66 -10.57 -6.38
N ASP A 101 10.60 -11.19 -5.86
CA ASP A 101 10.55 -12.65 -5.63
C ASP A 101 10.35 -13.47 -6.93
N GLN A 102 10.11 -12.82 -8.07
CA GLN A 102 9.81 -13.51 -9.33
C GLN A 102 11.03 -13.98 -10.15
N GLY A 103 12.26 -13.64 -9.76
CA GLY A 103 13.39 -13.68 -10.70
C GLY A 103 14.64 -14.44 -10.28
N ARG A 104 14.74 -14.95 -9.05
CA ARG A 104 16.01 -15.52 -8.57
C ARG A 104 15.82 -16.84 -7.83
N VAL A 105 15.96 -17.92 -8.60
CA VAL A 105 16.20 -19.25 -8.03
C VAL A 105 17.69 -19.37 -7.72
N ILE A 106 18.07 -19.26 -6.44
CA ILE A 106 19.44 -19.54 -5.98
C ILE A 106 19.52 -21.03 -5.64
N ASN A 107 20.27 -21.79 -6.44
CA ASN A 107 20.55 -23.19 -6.17
C ASN A 107 21.98 -23.32 -5.64
N THR A 108 22.13 -23.82 -4.41
CA THR A 108 23.44 -24.13 -3.80
C THR A 108 23.61 -25.64 -3.73
N PHE A 109 24.64 -26.16 -4.40
CA PHE A 109 24.94 -27.58 -4.43
C PHE A 109 26.14 -27.89 -3.51
N GLY A 110 25.98 -28.90 -2.65
CA GLY A 110 27.07 -29.42 -1.80
C GLY A 110 28.12 -30.23 -2.57
N ASP A 111 29.20 -30.61 -1.86
CA ASP A 111 30.46 -31.14 -2.42
C ASP A 111 30.33 -32.50 -3.18
N GLY A 112 29.18 -33.19 -3.09
CA GLY A 112 28.93 -34.46 -3.78
C GLY A 112 28.06 -34.34 -5.05
N ASN A 113 27.66 -33.14 -5.45
CA ASN A 113 26.83 -32.93 -6.63
C ASN A 113 27.70 -32.58 -7.84
N GLU A 114 27.78 -33.49 -8.81
CA GLU A 114 28.45 -33.26 -10.08
C GLU A 114 27.43 -32.82 -11.14
N GLY A 115 27.22 -31.50 -11.23
CA GLY A 115 26.46 -30.87 -12.30
C GLY A 115 25.02 -30.48 -11.94
N MET A 116 24.42 -29.69 -12.84
CA MET A 116 23.04 -29.21 -12.73
C MET A 116 22.37 -29.33 -14.09
N GLN A 117 21.32 -30.14 -14.16
CA GLN A 117 20.47 -30.23 -15.35
C GLN A 117 19.23 -29.37 -15.14
N ILE A 118 19.09 -28.33 -15.95
CA ILE A 118 17.87 -27.52 -16.01
C ILE A 118 17.16 -27.86 -17.32
N GLY A 119 15.84 -28.11 -17.25
CA GLY A 119 14.99 -28.23 -18.44
C GLY A 119 14.69 -26.88 -19.09
N VAL A 120 13.52 -26.73 -19.71
CA VAL A 120 13.08 -25.43 -20.24
C VAL A 120 12.72 -24.50 -19.07
N SER A 121 13.49 -23.43 -18.90
CA SER A 121 13.19 -22.34 -17.96
C SER A 121 12.58 -21.16 -18.70
N HIS A 122 11.46 -20.65 -18.20
CA HIS A 122 10.83 -19.41 -18.70
C HIS A 122 11.21 -18.18 -17.85
N CYS A 123 12.12 -18.35 -16.88
CA CYS A 123 12.57 -17.29 -15.99
C CYS A 123 14.11 -17.17 -15.99
N THR A 124 14.61 -16.00 -15.60
CA THR A 124 16.04 -15.76 -15.42
C THR A 124 16.59 -16.62 -14.29
N ILE A 125 17.63 -17.41 -14.59
CA ILE A 125 18.36 -18.19 -13.58
C ILE A 125 19.64 -17.44 -13.26
N SER A 126 19.88 -17.15 -11.98
CA SER A 126 21.10 -16.47 -11.52
C SER A 126 21.53 -17.00 -10.15
N GLY A 127 22.85 -17.07 -9.91
CA GLY A 127 23.40 -17.52 -8.62
C GLY A 127 23.43 -19.04 -8.44
N ILE A 128 23.95 -19.76 -9.43
CA ILE A 128 24.25 -21.19 -9.29
C ILE A 128 25.64 -21.30 -8.68
N THR A 129 25.75 -21.95 -7.52
CA THR A 129 27.03 -22.16 -6.83
C THR A 129 27.23 -23.66 -6.57
N PHE A 130 28.39 -24.16 -6.97
CA PHE A 130 28.88 -25.51 -6.65
C PHE A 130 30.05 -25.42 -5.67
N GLY A 131 30.00 -26.22 -4.60
CA GLY A 131 31.04 -26.25 -3.56
C GLY A 131 30.87 -25.19 -2.47
N ARG A 132 31.73 -25.27 -1.42
CA ARG A 132 31.71 -24.33 -0.28
C ARG A 132 31.92 -22.88 -0.71
N LYS A 133 31.14 -21.97 -0.12
CA LYS A 133 31.55 -20.56 0.02
C LYS A 133 32.87 -20.52 0.78
N GLN A 134 33.91 -19.92 0.17
CA GLN A 134 34.90 -19.22 0.97
C GLN A 134 34.31 -17.87 1.38
#